data_AF-A0A962QSK6-F1
#
_entry.id   AF-A0A962QSK6-F1
#
_cell.length_a   1.000
_cell.length_b   1.000
_cell.length_c   1.000
_cell.angle_alpha   90.00
_cell.angle_beta   90.00
_cell.angle_gamma   90.00
#
_symmetry.space_group_name_H-M   'P 1'
#
loop_
_entity.id
_entity.type
_entity.pdbx_description
1 polymer ?
#
loop_
_entity_poly.entity_id
_entity_poly.type
_entity_poly.pdbx_seq_one_letter_code
_entity_poly.pdbx_strand_id
1 'polypeptide(L)'
;RVAQGSTLKVEKIDAEEGASVELGKVLMVADGDNVKVGAPYLDGSKVTATVKAHGRGKKVMIVKFRRRKHHMKRQGHRQAFTEIEVTGISAG
;
A
#
# COMPACT_ATOMS: atom_id res chain seq x y z
N ARG A 1 -2.39 -5.34 7.73
CA ARG A 1 -3.39 -5.04 8.79
C ARG A 1 -3.38 -3.54 9.04
N VAL A 2 -4.54 -2.95 9.29
CA VAL A 2 -4.69 -1.51 9.53
C VAL A 2 -5.70 -1.31 10.66
N ALA A 3 -5.59 -0.17 11.33
CA ALA A 3 -6.57 0.33 12.30
C ALA A 3 -6.97 1.75 11.91
N GLN A 4 -8.07 2.26 12.45
CA GLN A 4 -8.44 3.65 12.25
C GLN A 4 -7.31 4.58 12.75
N GLY A 5 -6.97 5.61 11.98
CA GLY A 5 -5.84 6.51 12.24
C GLY A 5 -4.47 5.96 11.87
N SER A 6 -4.37 4.71 11.39
CA SER A 6 -3.09 4.17 10.95
C SER A 6 -2.65 4.81 9.63
N THR A 7 -1.37 5.18 9.56
CA THR A 7 -0.72 5.65 8.33
C THR A 7 0.13 4.53 7.74
N LEU A 8 0.00 4.29 6.44
CA LEU A 8 0.75 3.24 5.74
C LEU A 8 1.18 3.70 4.34
N LYS A 9 2.26 3.10 3.85
CA LYS A 9 2.78 3.32 2.50
C LYS A 9 2.38 2.14 1.62
N VAL A 10 1.61 2.43 0.58
CA VAL A 10 1.14 1.47 -0.40
C VAL A 10 1.76 1.77 -1.77
N GLU A 11 1.52 0.90 -2.75
CA GLU A 11 1.91 1.16 -4.13
C GLU A 11 1.33 2.49 -4.65
N LYS A 12 1.88 2.99 -5.76
CA LYS A 12 1.42 4.26 -6.35
C LYS A 12 -0.07 4.18 -6.68
N ILE A 13 -0.84 5.14 -6.18
CA ILE A 13 -2.25 5.36 -6.50
C ILE A 13 -2.32 6.67 -7.27
N ASP A 14 -3.00 6.67 -8.41
CA ASP A 14 -3.22 7.89 -9.19
C ASP A 14 -4.43 8.65 -8.62
N ALA A 15 -4.19 9.32 -7.48
CA ALA A 15 -5.10 10.22 -6.80
C ALA A 15 -4.30 11.42 -6.29
N GLU A 16 -4.92 12.58 -6.09
CA GLU A 16 -4.22 13.76 -5.57
C GLU A 16 -4.01 13.69 -4.05
N GLU A 17 -3.03 14.45 -3.54
CA GLU A 17 -2.84 14.61 -2.10
C GLU A 17 -4.08 15.26 -1.47
N GLY A 18 -4.58 14.69 -0.38
CA GLY A 18 -5.82 15.08 0.27
C GLY A 18 -7.08 14.40 -0.29
N ALA A 19 -6.98 13.66 -1.40
CA ALA A 19 -8.11 12.91 -1.93
C ALA A 19 -8.47 11.71 -1.04
N SER A 20 -9.76 11.37 -1.00
CA SER A 20 -10.27 10.17 -0.35
C SER A 20 -10.20 8.98 -1.31
N VAL A 21 -9.72 7.84 -0.83
CA VAL A 21 -9.60 6.57 -1.56
C VAL A 21 -10.36 5.50 -0.79
N GLU A 22 -11.24 4.78 -1.49
CA GLU A 22 -11.98 3.64 -0.94
C GLU A 22 -11.33 2.31 -1.35
N LEU A 23 -11.05 1.47 -0.35
CA LEU A 23 -10.54 0.12 -0.51
C LEU A 23 -11.68 -0.87 -0.24
N GLY A 24 -12.36 -1.29 -1.31
CA GLY A 24 -13.52 -2.20 -1.23
C GLY A 24 -13.18 -3.69 -1.12
N LYS A 25 -11.91 -4.08 -1.28
CA LYS A 25 -11.48 -5.48 -1.19
C LYS A 25 -11.02 -5.83 0.23
N VAL A 26 -11.98 -6.05 1.11
CA VAL A 26 -11.71 -6.38 2.52
C VAL A 26 -11.77 -7.90 2.71
N LEU A 27 -10.70 -8.47 3.27
CA LEU A 27 -10.60 -9.92 3.53
C LEU A 27 -11.12 -10.31 4.91
N MET A 28 -10.99 -9.43 5.90
CA MET A 28 -11.31 -9.69 7.29
C MET A 28 -11.55 -8.38 8.02
N VAL A 29 -12.55 -8.36 8.90
CA VAL A 29 -12.77 -7.28 9.87
C VAL A 29 -12.89 -7.90 11.26
N ALA A 30 -12.19 -7.32 12.22
CA ALA A 30 -12.27 -7.72 13.62
C ALA A 30 -12.65 -6.49 14.46
N ASP A 31 -13.76 -6.60 15.19
CA ASP A 31 -14.21 -5.62 16.17
C ASP A 31 -14.32 -6.31 17.54
N GLY A 32 -13.21 -6.30 18.29
CA GLY A 32 -13.07 -7.06 19.53
C GLY A 32 -13.30 -8.55 19.30
N ASP A 33 -14.38 -9.08 19.88
CA ASP A 33 -14.76 -10.49 19.81
C ASP A 33 -15.48 -10.85 18.50
N ASN A 34 -16.00 -9.87 17.76
CA ASN A 34 -16.70 -10.08 16.51
C ASN A 34 -15.71 -10.10 15.34
N VAL A 35 -15.42 -11.30 14.83
CA VAL A 35 -14.53 -11.49 13.69
C VAL A 35 -15.33 -11.96 12.48
N LYS A 36 -15.35 -11.14 11.43
CA LYS A 36 -15.90 -11.49 10.11
C LYS A 36 -14.73 -11.85 9.18
N VAL A 37 -14.81 -13.01 8.54
CA VAL A 37 -13.80 -13.50 7.58
C VAL A 37 -14.47 -13.69 6.22
N GLY A 38 -13.88 -13.09 5.19
CA GLY A 38 -14.37 -13.17 3.82
C GLY A 38 -13.91 -14.45 3.12
N ALA A 39 -14.74 -14.95 2.20
CA ALA A 39 -14.44 -16.09 1.35
C ALA A 39 -14.98 -15.85 -0.07
N PRO A 40 -14.31 -15.07 -0.95
CA PRO A 40 -12.96 -14.51 -0.85
C PRO A 40 -12.86 -13.10 -0.25
N TYR A 41 -13.95 -12.34 -0.21
CA TYR A 41 -14.01 -10.98 0.35
C TYR A 41 -15.25 -10.85 1.25
N LEU A 42 -15.31 -9.80 2.07
CA LEU A 42 -16.49 -9.43 2.83
C LEU A 42 -17.32 -8.44 2.01
N ASP A 43 -18.53 -8.85 1.63
CA ASP A 43 -19.46 -7.99 0.90
C ASP A 43 -19.95 -6.83 1.79
N GLY A 44 -20.01 -5.62 1.24
CA GLY A 44 -20.43 -4.42 1.98
C GLY A 44 -19.36 -3.82 2.91
N SER A 45 -18.24 -4.51 3.15
CA SER A 45 -17.12 -3.93 3.89
C SER A 45 -16.29 -2.98 3.03
N LYS A 46 -15.95 -1.81 3.58
CA LYS A 46 -15.05 -0.85 2.92
C LYS A 46 -14.13 -0.16 3.91
N VAL A 47 -12.90 0.12 3.46
CA VAL A 47 -11.94 0.95 4.21
C VAL A 47 -11.77 2.26 3.48
N THR A 48 -12.06 3.38 4.15
CA THR A 48 -11.83 4.72 3.62
C THR A 48 -10.50 5.25 4.12
N ALA A 49 -9.70 5.83 3.24
CA ALA A 49 -8.41 6.40 3.57
C ALA A 49 -8.16 7.71 2.82
N THR A 50 -7.42 8.62 3.42
CA THR A 50 -7.01 9.88 2.80
C THR A 50 -5.56 9.78 2.33
N VAL A 51 -5.27 10.25 1.13
CA VAL A 51 -3.91 10.36 0.61
C VAL A 51 -3.19 11.49 1.35
N LYS A 52 -2.10 11.18 2.05
CA LYS A 52 -1.27 12.17 2.73
C LYS A 52 -0.19 12.74 1.83
N ALA A 53 0.51 11.89 1.10
CA ALA A 53 1.64 12.29 0.27
C ALA A 53 2.00 11.24 -0.77
N HIS A 54 2.63 11.66 -1.85
CA HIS A 54 3.34 10.76 -2.77
C HIS A 54 4.84 10.86 -2.59
N GLY A 55 5.54 9.74 -2.77
CA GLY A 55 6.98 9.70 -2.56
C GLY A 55 7.70 8.62 -3.35
N ARG A 56 9.03 8.64 -3.21
CA ARG A 56 9.92 7.59 -3.74
C ARG A 56 10.71 6.98 -2.61
N GLY A 57 10.73 5.65 -2.55
CA GLY A 57 11.43 4.88 -1.54
C GLY A 57 12.95 5.07 -1.56
N LYS A 58 13.64 4.34 -0.68
CA LYS A 58 15.10 4.32 -0.68
C LYS A 58 15.64 3.81 -2.02
N LYS A 59 16.79 4.32 -2.44
CA LYS A 59 17.42 3.89 -3.70
C LYS A 59 17.98 2.49 -3.55
N VAL A 60 17.49 1.58 -4.38
CA VAL A 60 18.06 0.24 -4.55
C VAL A 60 19.12 0.32 -5.64
N MET A 61 20.33 -0.12 -5.32
CA MET A 61 21.45 -0.15 -6.26
C MET A 61 21.56 -1.55 -6.87
N ILE A 62 21.41 -1.63 -8.18
CA ILE A 62 21.46 -2.87 -8.96
C ILE A 62 22.81 -2.93 -9.66
N VAL A 63 23.58 -4.00 -9.42
CA VAL A 63 24.86 -4.24 -10.10
C VAL A 63 24.78 -5.56 -10.84
N LYS A 64 25.03 -5.54 -12.15
CA LYS A 64 25.13 -6.74 -13.00
C LYS A 64 26.56 -6.85 -13.50
N PHE A 65 27.28 -7.88 -13.09
CA PHE A 65 28.68 -8.10 -13.45
C PHE A 65 28.87 -9.47 -14.11
N ARG A 66 29.67 -9.53 -15.18
CA ARG A 66 30.08 -10.79 -15.81
C ARG A 66 31.62 -10.83 -15.87
N ARG A 67 32.20 -11.74 -15.08
CA ARG A 67 33.65 -11.91 -14.96
C ARG A 67 34.29 -12.26 -16.31
N ARG A 68 35.47 -11.70 -16.61
CA ARG A 68 36.26 -11.94 -17.83
C ARG A 68 35.54 -11.62 -19.15
N LYS A 69 34.42 -10.88 -19.11
CA LYS A 69 33.65 -10.45 -20.30
C LYS A 69 33.60 -8.93 -20.46
N HIS A 70 34.44 -8.20 -19.74
CA HIS A 70 34.45 -6.72 -19.72
C HIS A 70 33.03 -6.13 -19.59
N HIS A 71 32.21 -6.72 -18.72
CA HIS A 71 30.82 -6.34 -18.55
C HIS A 71 30.51 -6.06 -17.07
N MET A 72 30.25 -4.80 -16.75
CA MET A 72 29.69 -4.34 -15.49
C MET A 72 28.63 -3.27 -15.80
N LYS A 73 27.43 -3.42 -15.25
CA LYS A 73 26.35 -2.42 -15.30
C LYS A 73 25.91 -2.06 -13.89
N ARG A 74 25.67 -0.78 -13.66
CA ARG A 74 25.15 -0.24 -12.39
C ARG A 74 23.89 0.57 -12.70
N GLN A 75 22.80 0.33 -11.98
CA GLN A 75 21.53 1.06 -12.14
C GLN A 75 20.94 1.36 -10.78
N GLY A 76 20.31 2.53 -10.63
CA GLY A 76 19.49 2.84 -9.46
C GLY A 76 18.02 2.63 -9.75
N HIS A 77 17.29 2.04 -8.80
CA HIS A 77 15.83 2.01 -8.79
C HIS A 77 15.30 2.70 -7.53
N ARG A 78 14.21 3.47 -7.66
CA ARG A 78 13.45 3.98 -6.52
C ARG A 78 11.97 3.75 -6.82
N GLN A 79 11.35 2.85 -6.05
CA GLN A 79 9.93 2.55 -6.15
C GLN A 79 9.11 3.76 -5.70
N ALA A 80 8.09 4.13 -6.48
CA ALA A 80 7.12 5.14 -6.07
C ALA A 80 6.14 4.53 -5.06
N PHE A 81 5.69 5.32 -4.11
CA PHE A 81 4.68 4.91 -3.13
C PHE A 81 3.69 6.05 -2.88
N THR A 82 2.53 5.69 -2.35
CA THR A 82 1.55 6.64 -1.82
C THR A 82 1.39 6.39 -0.33
N GLU A 83 1.49 7.44 0.46
CA GLU A 83 1.22 7.39 1.90
C GLU A 83 -0.25 7.71 2.12
N ILE A 84 -0.96 6.79 2.75
CA ILE A 84 -2.39 6.91 3.04
C ILE A 84 -2.62 6.81 4.55
N GLU A 85 -3.62 7.51 5.04
CA GLU A 85 -4.12 7.42 6.41
C GLU A 85 -5.53 6.87 6.40
N VAL A 86 -5.79 5.83 7.20
CA VAL A 86 -7.10 5.21 7.30
C VAL A 86 -8.02 6.10 8.15
N THR A 87 -9.06 6.64 7.52
CA THR A 87 -10.06 7.50 8.18
C THR A 87 -11.21 6.71 8.78
N GLY A 88 -11.55 5.57 8.17
CA GLY A 88 -12.70 4.77 8.60
C GLY A 88 -12.66 3.34 8.09
N ILE A 89 -13.27 2.44 8.87
CA ILE A 89 -13.48 1.04 8.52
C ILE A 89 -14.97 0.78 8.69
N SER A 90 -15.65 0.45 7.59
CA SER A 90 -17.06 0.07 7.59
C SER A 90 -17.15 -1.45 7.45
N ALA A 91 -17.79 -2.09 8.43
CA ALA A 91 -18.15 -3.49 8.38
C ALA A 91 -19.63 -3.60 7.96
N GLY A 92 -19.91 -4.19 6.80
CA GLY A 92 -21.26 -4.64 6.43
C GLY A 92 -21.72 -5.78 7.30
#